data_AF-A0A350IJF6-F1
#
_entry.id   AF-A0A350IJF6-F1
#
_cell.length_a   1.000
_cell.length_b   1.000
_cell.length_c   1.000
_cell.angle_alpha   90.00
_cell.angle_beta   90.00
_cell.angle_gamma   90.00
#
_symmetry.space_group_name_H-M   'P 1'
#
loop_
_entity.id
_entity.type
_entity.pdbx_description
1 polymer ?
#
loop_
_entity_poly.entity_id
_entity_poly.type
_entity_poly.pdbx_seq_one_letter_code
_entity_poly.pdbx_strand_id
1 'polypeptide(L)'
;MRHLKSGRKLKRTNSHRSALMRNLATSLIISEKKSIATTEAKAKELRPYIEKLITRAKNAKKREIQGLLPEGQTMDVHSRRIASTYLYSKAAVQELFEEIAVRVADRPGGYTRIIKTGFRRGDSAQTAVIHLVDWHAEIETSNARKKRRPAAPRPKVKTQTETKDSTQKTSSSKETTKPTEPEVLEASENQEVIAQTSPIAESTQAPIDAPTVEGTNDIASSQEETPDLPIENIDEEEPQIKIKKIDE
;
A
#
# COMPACT_ATOMS: atom_id res chain seq x y z
N MET A 1 18.49 -3.48 -30.26
CA MET A 1 17.34 -4.22 -29.68
C MET A 1 17.47 -4.32 -28.16
N ARG A 2 16.39 -4.55 -27.40
CA ARG A 2 16.44 -4.80 -25.95
C ARG A 2 16.21 -6.29 -25.69
N HIS A 3 17.22 -7.13 -25.94
CA HIS A 3 17.13 -8.57 -25.66
C HIS A 3 17.14 -8.85 -24.16
N LEU A 4 16.40 -9.89 -23.72
CA LEU A 4 16.30 -10.37 -22.33
C LEU A 4 15.87 -9.34 -21.28
N LYS A 5 15.36 -8.18 -21.71
CA LYS A 5 14.89 -7.14 -20.78
C LYS A 5 13.47 -7.44 -20.33
N SER A 6 13.35 -7.98 -19.13
CA SER A 6 12.06 -8.19 -18.46
C SER A 6 11.56 -6.93 -17.76
N GLY A 7 10.24 -6.79 -17.68
CA GLY A 7 9.56 -5.70 -16.97
C GLY A 7 9.54 -4.35 -17.69
N ARG A 8 8.77 -3.42 -17.13
CA ARG A 8 8.50 -2.07 -17.67
C ARG A 8 9.24 -1.02 -16.85
N LYS A 9 9.84 -0.04 -17.52
CA LYS A 9 10.48 1.12 -16.88
C LYS A 9 9.49 2.11 -16.25
N LEU A 10 8.21 2.07 -16.61
CA LEU A 10 7.16 2.99 -16.13
C LEU A 10 7.50 4.49 -16.23
N LYS A 11 8.34 4.85 -17.22
CA LYS A 11 8.90 6.20 -17.41
C LYS A 11 9.52 6.80 -16.12
N ARG A 12 10.16 5.97 -15.30
CA ARG A 12 10.80 6.36 -14.04
C ARG A 12 12.27 5.91 -13.98
N THR A 13 13.06 6.59 -13.16
CA THR A 13 14.39 6.13 -12.74
C THR A 13 14.28 4.87 -11.87
N ASN A 14 15.40 4.16 -11.67
CA ASN A 14 15.38 2.90 -10.90
C ASN A 14 14.92 3.13 -9.45
N SER A 15 15.46 4.15 -8.78
CA SER A 15 15.10 4.52 -7.40
C SER A 15 13.61 4.83 -7.25
N HIS A 16 13.07 5.68 -8.13
CA HIS A 16 11.64 6.02 -8.11
C HIS A 16 10.77 4.81 -8.46
N ARG A 17 11.19 3.93 -9.38
CA ARG A 17 10.45 2.69 -9.67
C ARG A 17 10.39 1.78 -8.44
N SER A 18 11.50 1.59 -7.73
CA SER A 18 11.55 0.79 -6.50
C SER A 18 10.67 1.37 -5.40
N ALA A 19 10.72 2.69 -5.18
CA ALA A 19 9.85 3.38 -4.23
C ALA A 19 8.36 3.23 -4.59
N LEU A 20 8.01 3.38 -5.88
CA LEU A 20 6.65 3.18 -6.36
C LEU A 20 6.15 1.75 -6.09
N MET A 21 6.97 0.72 -6.38
CA MET A 21 6.58 -0.67 -6.14
C MET A 21 6.43 -0.97 -4.64
N ARG A 22 7.34 -0.46 -3.81
CA ARG A 22 7.27 -0.57 -2.35
C ARG A 22 6.00 0.08 -1.79
N ASN A 23 5.65 1.28 -2.27
CA ASN A 23 4.43 1.98 -1.90
C ASN A 23 3.19 1.18 -2.29
N LEU A 24 3.07 0.77 -3.57
CA LEU A 24 1.91 0.01 -4.04
C LEU A 24 1.75 -1.33 -3.32
N ALA A 25 2.84 -2.04 -3.03
CA ALA A 25 2.80 -3.29 -2.28
C ALA A 25 2.34 -3.07 -0.83
N THR A 26 2.86 -2.02 -0.18
CA THR A 26 2.46 -1.65 1.19
C THR A 26 0.97 -1.27 1.24
N SER A 27 0.49 -0.46 0.29
CA SER A 27 -0.93 -0.10 0.19
C SER A 27 -1.84 -1.29 -0.08
N LEU A 28 -1.40 -2.25 -0.91
CA LEU A 28 -2.17 -3.45 -1.20
C LEU A 28 -2.36 -4.32 0.05
N ILE A 29 -1.33 -4.44 0.89
CA ILE A 29 -1.36 -5.23 2.12
C ILE A 29 -2.24 -4.57 3.18
N ILE A 30 -2.04 -3.27 3.42
CA ILE A 30 -2.74 -2.50 4.48
C ILE A 30 -4.20 -2.20 4.15
N SER A 31 -4.54 -2.13 2.86
CA SER A 31 -5.93 -1.84 2.48
C SER A 31 -6.90 -2.87 3.06
N GLU A 32 -7.98 -2.40 3.70
CA GLU A 32 -8.98 -3.27 4.33
C GLU A 32 -9.52 -4.36 3.39
N LYS A 33 -9.67 -4.02 2.10
CA LYS A 33 -10.19 -4.93 1.06
C LYS A 33 -9.09 -5.72 0.34
N LYS A 34 -7.82 -5.59 0.74
CA LYS A 34 -6.64 -6.13 0.07
C LYS A 34 -6.66 -5.89 -1.45
N SER A 35 -7.05 -4.68 -1.85
CA SER A 35 -7.28 -4.30 -3.24
C SER A 35 -6.94 -2.84 -3.50
N ILE A 36 -6.33 -2.54 -4.64
CA ILE A 36 -5.98 -1.17 -5.07
C ILE A 36 -6.33 -0.95 -6.53
N ALA A 37 -6.79 0.27 -6.85
CA ALA A 37 -7.02 0.72 -8.21
C ALA A 37 -5.79 1.47 -8.75
N THR A 38 -5.25 1.04 -9.89
CA THR A 38 -4.06 1.65 -10.51
C THR A 38 -4.11 1.54 -12.03
N THR A 39 -3.03 1.86 -12.73
CA THR A 39 -2.94 1.65 -14.19
C THR A 39 -2.55 0.21 -14.51
N GLU A 40 -3.01 -0.33 -15.64
CA GLU A 40 -2.74 -1.72 -16.05
C GLU A 40 -1.24 -2.03 -16.05
N ALA A 41 -0.42 -1.08 -16.55
CA ALA A 41 1.03 -1.23 -16.57
C ALA A 41 1.64 -1.33 -15.17
N LYS A 42 1.16 -0.54 -14.20
CA LYS A 42 1.65 -0.60 -12.80
C LYS A 42 1.21 -1.89 -12.12
N ALA A 43 -0.05 -2.30 -12.33
CA ALA A 43 -0.58 -3.54 -11.77
C ALA A 43 0.21 -4.77 -12.25
N LYS A 44 0.54 -4.84 -13.55
CA LYS A 44 1.32 -5.96 -14.12
C LYS A 44 2.74 -6.04 -13.56
N GLU A 45 3.39 -4.91 -13.29
CA GLU A 45 4.72 -4.90 -12.64
C GLU A 45 4.64 -5.23 -11.14
N LEU A 46 3.54 -4.87 -10.49
CA LEU A 46 3.34 -5.17 -9.07
C LEU A 46 3.18 -6.67 -8.79
N ARG A 47 2.55 -7.42 -9.71
CA ARG A 47 2.32 -8.88 -9.57
C ARG A 47 3.58 -9.68 -9.19
N PRO A 48 4.66 -9.68 -9.99
CA PRO A 48 5.87 -10.44 -9.64
C PRO A 48 6.58 -9.91 -8.38
N TYR A 49 6.36 -8.64 -8.02
CA TYR A 49 6.91 -8.06 -6.80
C TYR A 49 6.21 -8.61 -5.56
N ILE A 50 4.88 -8.54 -5.51
CA ILE A 50 4.10 -8.99 -4.35
C ILE A 50 4.00 -10.51 -4.24
N GLU A 51 3.93 -11.24 -5.35
CA GLU A 51 3.84 -12.71 -5.32
C GLU A 51 5.08 -13.35 -4.67
N LYS A 52 6.26 -12.76 -4.86
CA LYS A 52 7.49 -13.19 -4.19
C LYS A 52 7.45 -12.92 -2.68
N LEU A 53 6.88 -11.80 -2.25
CA LEU A 53 6.72 -11.46 -0.83
C LEU A 53 5.74 -12.41 -0.14
N ILE A 54 4.59 -12.67 -0.75
CA ILE A 54 3.59 -13.62 -0.22
C ILE A 54 4.16 -15.03 -0.17
N THR A 55 4.89 -15.48 -1.20
CA THR A 55 5.54 -16.79 -1.19
C THR A 55 6.54 -16.91 -0.04
N ARG A 56 7.35 -15.87 0.19
CA ARG A 56 8.31 -15.84 1.30
C ARG A 56 7.61 -15.89 2.65
N ALA A 57 6.55 -15.11 2.83
CA ALA A 57 5.75 -15.11 4.06
C ALA A 57 5.07 -16.46 4.32
N LYS A 58 4.51 -17.08 3.27
CA LYS A 58 3.93 -18.43 3.34
C LYS A 58 4.95 -19.47 3.77
N ASN A 59 6.13 -19.47 3.15
CA ASN A 59 7.18 -20.44 3.49
C ASN A 59 7.72 -20.23 4.91
N ALA A 60 7.86 -18.98 5.34
CA ALA A 60 8.21 -18.64 6.72
C ALA A 60 7.18 -19.21 7.71
N LYS A 61 5.89 -18.98 7.47
CA LYS A 61 4.82 -19.56 8.29
C LYS A 61 4.81 -21.08 8.29
N LYS A 62 5.07 -21.73 7.16
CA LYS A 62 5.19 -23.20 7.10
C LYS A 62 6.33 -23.70 7.99
N ARG A 63 7.49 -23.02 7.99
CA ARG A 63 8.60 -23.36 8.89
C ARG A 63 8.28 -23.13 10.36
N GLU A 64 7.58 -22.04 10.67
CA GLU A 64 7.08 -21.75 12.03
C GLU A 64 6.14 -22.87 12.51
N ILE A 65 5.21 -23.32 11.68
CA ILE A 65 4.25 -24.39 12.02
C ILE A 65 4.95 -25.75 12.16
N GLN A 66 5.94 -26.04 11.32
CA GLN A 66 6.66 -27.31 11.33
C GLN A 66 7.74 -27.40 12.43
N GLY A 67 8.02 -26.32 13.17
CA GLY A 67 9.08 -26.29 14.16
C GLY A 67 10.50 -26.41 13.57
N LEU A 68 10.69 -26.08 12.28
CA LEU A 68 11.96 -26.19 11.56
C LEU A 68 12.95 -25.04 11.87
N LEU A 69 12.67 -24.25 12.90
CA LEU A 69 13.46 -23.09 13.29
C LEU A 69 14.59 -23.49 14.23
N PRO A 70 15.69 -22.71 14.28
CA PRO A 70 16.72 -22.89 15.30
C PRO A 70 16.12 -22.81 16.70
N GLU A 71 16.71 -23.56 17.63
CA GLU A 71 16.29 -23.59 19.03
C GLU A 71 16.19 -22.18 19.62
N GLY A 72 15.10 -21.92 20.36
CA GLY A 72 14.80 -20.63 20.97
C GLY A 72 14.10 -19.60 20.07
N GLN A 73 13.81 -19.89 18.79
CA GLN A 73 13.09 -18.96 17.92
C GLN A 73 11.60 -19.31 17.78
N THR A 74 10.73 -18.38 18.16
CA THR A 74 9.28 -18.48 17.96
C THR A 74 8.84 -18.12 16.53
N MET A 75 9.63 -17.32 15.82
CA MET A 75 9.26 -16.77 14.51
C MET A 75 10.46 -16.64 13.57
N ASP A 76 10.21 -16.67 12.27
CA ASP A 76 11.25 -16.56 11.25
C ASP A 76 11.70 -15.10 11.06
N VAL A 77 12.71 -14.70 11.84
CA VAL A 77 13.26 -13.35 11.85
C VAL A 77 13.92 -12.98 10.51
N HIS A 78 14.58 -13.93 9.87
CA HIS A 78 15.30 -13.68 8.61
C HIS A 78 14.35 -13.30 7.48
N SER A 79 13.27 -14.07 7.30
CA SER A 79 12.26 -13.76 6.26
C SER A 79 11.57 -12.43 6.52
N ARG A 80 11.27 -12.11 7.78
CA ARG A 80 10.65 -10.83 8.17
C ARG A 80 11.59 -9.65 7.94
N ARG A 81 12.89 -9.78 8.25
CA ARG A 81 13.91 -8.75 7.96
C ARG A 81 14.01 -8.48 6.47
N ILE A 82 14.02 -9.53 5.64
CA ILE A 82 14.04 -9.37 4.18
C ILE A 82 12.75 -8.71 3.69
N ALA A 83 11.58 -9.16 4.14
CA ALA A 83 10.30 -8.55 3.75
C ALA A 83 10.25 -7.06 4.12
N SER A 84 10.81 -6.67 5.27
CA SER A 84 10.93 -5.28 5.70
C SER A 84 11.79 -4.42 4.77
N THR A 85 12.72 -5.00 4.01
CA THR A 85 13.46 -4.24 2.98
C THR A 85 12.60 -3.91 1.75
N TYR A 86 11.48 -4.61 1.56
CA TYR A 86 10.58 -4.47 0.41
C TYR A 86 9.25 -3.78 0.75
N LEU A 87 9.02 -3.43 2.01
CA LEU A 87 7.82 -2.75 2.51
C LEU A 87 8.22 -1.50 3.31
N TYR A 88 7.37 -0.48 3.36
CA TYR A 88 7.67 0.75 4.12
C TYR A 88 7.28 0.66 5.59
N SER A 89 6.23 -0.07 5.92
CA SER A 89 5.61 -0.07 7.26
C SER A 89 5.80 -1.41 7.97
N LYS A 90 6.11 -1.36 9.26
CA LYS A 90 6.14 -2.53 10.15
C LYS A 90 4.75 -3.19 10.24
N ALA A 91 3.68 -2.40 10.21
CA ALA A 91 2.32 -2.92 10.23
C ALA A 91 2.02 -3.79 9.00
N ALA A 92 2.46 -3.37 7.81
CA ALA A 92 2.32 -4.19 6.60
C ALA A 92 3.09 -5.50 6.69
N VAL A 93 4.28 -5.49 7.29
CA VAL A 93 5.05 -6.73 7.51
C VAL A 93 4.31 -7.64 8.48
N GLN A 94 3.75 -7.10 9.56
CA GLN A 94 3.00 -7.88 10.53
C GLN A 94 1.79 -8.56 9.88
N GLU A 95 0.95 -7.78 9.22
CA GLU A 95 -0.27 -8.22 8.52
C GLU A 95 0.02 -9.24 7.41
N LEU A 96 1.15 -9.09 6.70
CA LEU A 96 1.58 -10.04 5.67
C LEU A 96 1.83 -11.44 6.25
N PHE A 97 2.45 -11.54 7.43
CA PHE A 97 2.81 -12.82 8.03
C PHE A 97 1.68 -13.38 8.90
N GLU A 98 0.90 -12.55 9.57
CA GLU A 98 -0.17 -12.98 10.48
C GLU A 98 -1.45 -13.35 9.74
N GLU A 99 -1.96 -12.46 8.88
CA GLU A 99 -3.25 -12.63 8.22
C GLU A 99 -3.07 -13.24 6.82
N ILE A 100 -2.21 -12.62 6.01
CA ILE A 100 -2.11 -12.96 4.58
C ILE A 100 -1.51 -14.35 4.36
N ALA A 101 -0.39 -14.65 5.03
CA ALA A 101 0.30 -15.92 4.86
C ALA A 101 -0.54 -17.13 5.28
N VAL A 102 -1.37 -16.99 6.32
CA VAL A 102 -2.24 -18.05 6.83
C VAL A 102 -3.38 -18.35 5.85
N ARG A 103 -4.09 -17.31 5.39
CA ARG A 103 -5.22 -17.49 4.47
C ARG A 103 -4.83 -18.06 3.10
N VAL A 104 -3.60 -17.80 2.68
CA VAL A 104 -3.07 -18.16 1.36
C VAL A 104 -2.30 -19.50 1.39
N ALA A 105 -2.22 -20.18 2.55
CA ALA A 105 -1.35 -21.34 2.79
C ALA A 105 -1.54 -22.50 1.78
N ASP A 106 -2.79 -22.76 1.39
CA ASP A 106 -3.18 -23.88 0.53
C ASP A 106 -2.92 -23.61 -0.96
N ARG A 107 -2.78 -22.33 -1.34
CA ARG A 107 -2.63 -21.95 -2.75
C ARG A 107 -1.17 -22.13 -3.21
N PRO A 108 -0.90 -22.86 -4.30
CA PRO A 108 0.48 -23.07 -4.78
C PRO A 108 1.11 -21.78 -5.33
N GLY A 109 0.33 -20.94 -6.01
CA GLY A 109 0.78 -19.66 -6.57
C GLY A 109 -0.38 -18.84 -7.16
N GLY A 110 -0.07 -17.69 -7.76
CA GLY A 110 -1.09 -16.82 -8.35
C GLY A 110 -2.00 -16.17 -7.29
N TYR A 111 -1.41 -15.54 -6.28
CA TYR A 111 -2.13 -14.93 -5.16
C TYR A 111 -2.86 -13.65 -5.52
N THR A 112 -2.47 -13.02 -6.63
CA THR A 112 -3.04 -11.77 -7.09
C THR A 112 -3.84 -11.95 -8.38
N ARG A 113 -4.91 -11.18 -8.51
CA ARG A 113 -5.71 -11.06 -9.73
C ARG A 113 -5.78 -9.60 -10.16
N ILE A 114 -5.63 -9.36 -11.46
CA ILE A 114 -5.84 -8.06 -12.08
C ILE A 114 -7.15 -8.09 -12.84
N ILE A 115 -8.05 -7.15 -12.54
CA ILE A 115 -9.28 -6.90 -13.29
C ILE A 115 -9.13 -5.57 -14.00
N LYS A 116 -9.35 -5.55 -15.31
CA LYS A 116 -9.39 -4.30 -16.09
C LYS A 116 -10.70 -3.58 -15.82
N THR A 117 -10.63 -2.31 -15.47
CA THR A 117 -11.82 -1.50 -15.14
C THR A 117 -12.28 -0.66 -16.32
N GLY A 118 -11.36 -0.20 -17.15
CA GLY A 118 -11.65 0.61 -18.34
C GLY A 118 -10.57 1.65 -18.59
N PHE A 119 -10.98 2.84 -19.05
CA PHE A 119 -10.10 3.96 -19.31
C PHE A 119 -10.38 5.11 -18.33
N ARG A 120 -9.32 5.77 -17.87
CA ARG A 120 -9.42 6.97 -17.03
C ARG A 120 -9.80 8.18 -17.88
N ARG A 121 -10.73 9.00 -17.36
CA ARG A 121 -11.09 10.28 -17.98
C ARG A 121 -9.93 11.27 -17.92
N GLY A 122 -9.59 11.89 -19.05
CA GLY A 122 -8.55 12.92 -19.17
C GLY A 122 -7.32 12.44 -19.94
N ASP A 123 -6.69 11.35 -19.50
CA ASP A 123 -5.47 10.79 -20.13
C ASP A 123 -5.70 9.48 -20.89
N SER A 124 -6.95 8.97 -20.91
CA SER A 124 -7.33 7.69 -21.51
C SER A 124 -6.42 6.53 -21.09
N ALA A 125 -5.85 6.58 -19.88
CA ALA A 125 -4.98 5.52 -19.38
C ALA A 125 -5.82 4.28 -19.03
N GLN A 126 -5.38 3.10 -19.46
CA GLN A 126 -5.98 1.83 -19.07
C GLN A 126 -5.83 1.61 -17.56
N THR A 127 -6.96 1.51 -16.86
CA THR A 127 -7.02 1.28 -15.42
C THR A 127 -7.33 -0.18 -15.12
N ALA A 128 -6.80 -0.64 -13.99
CA ALA A 128 -7.03 -1.96 -13.48
C ALA A 128 -7.02 -1.97 -11.96
N VAL A 129 -7.82 -2.84 -11.37
CA VAL A 129 -7.81 -3.15 -9.95
C VAL A 129 -7.01 -4.43 -9.74
N ILE A 130 -6.01 -4.38 -8.87
CA ILE A 130 -5.28 -5.56 -8.42
C ILE A 130 -5.72 -5.89 -7.00
N HIS A 131 -6.03 -7.17 -6.75
CA HIS A 131 -6.49 -7.66 -5.46
C HIS A 131 -5.93 -9.04 -5.13
N LEU A 132 -5.96 -9.40 -3.85
CA LEU A 132 -5.70 -10.77 -3.39
C LEU A 132 -6.90 -11.67 -3.67
N VAL A 133 -6.66 -12.84 -4.26
CA VAL A 133 -7.71 -13.75 -4.72
C VAL A 133 -8.61 -14.20 -3.56
N ASP A 134 -8.01 -14.54 -2.42
CA ASP A 134 -8.73 -15.16 -1.30
C ASP A 134 -9.56 -14.16 -0.45
N TRP A 135 -9.43 -12.84 -0.71
CA TRP A 135 -10.25 -11.76 -0.13
C TRP A 135 -11.39 -11.30 -1.04
N HIS A 136 -11.46 -11.75 -2.30
CA HIS A 136 -12.47 -11.25 -3.24
C HIS A 136 -13.90 -11.71 -2.91
N ALA A 137 -14.07 -12.92 -2.37
CA ALA A 137 -15.40 -13.51 -2.14
C ALA A 137 -16.28 -12.68 -1.16
N GLU A 138 -15.66 -11.99 -0.20
CA GLU A 138 -16.34 -11.09 0.73
C GLU A 138 -16.90 -9.83 0.04
N ILE A 139 -16.26 -9.40 -1.05
CA ILE A 139 -16.67 -8.20 -1.80
C ILE A 139 -17.93 -8.48 -2.63
N GLU A 140 -18.04 -9.66 -3.23
CA GLU A 140 -19.24 -10.02 -4.01
C GLU A 140 -20.47 -10.18 -3.13
N THR A 141 -20.32 -10.86 -1.99
CA THR A 141 -21.42 -11.10 -1.04
C THR A 141 -21.92 -9.82 -0.38
N SER A 142 -21.03 -8.90 0.00
CA SER A 142 -21.40 -7.60 0.58
C SER A 142 -22.12 -6.67 -0.42
N ASN A 143 -21.68 -6.64 -1.68
CA ASN A 143 -22.34 -5.85 -2.73
C ASN A 143 -23.72 -6.41 -3.11
N ALA A 144 -23.88 -7.74 -3.15
CA ALA A 144 -25.18 -8.37 -3.36
C ALA A 144 -26.18 -8.00 -2.25
N ARG A 145 -25.72 -7.97 -0.99
CA ARG A 145 -26.55 -7.57 0.16
C ARG A 145 -26.96 -6.10 0.11
N LYS A 146 -26.09 -5.22 -0.42
CA LYS A 146 -26.38 -3.78 -0.58
C LYS A 146 -27.36 -3.49 -1.74
N LYS A 147 -27.30 -4.27 -2.84
CA LYS A 147 -28.25 -4.19 -3.97
C LYS A 147 -29.65 -4.72 -3.63
N ARG A 148 -29.79 -5.58 -2.61
CA ARG A 148 -31.08 -6.14 -2.16
C ARG A 148 -31.84 -5.28 -1.14
N ARG A 149 -31.35 -4.07 -0.83
CA ARG A 149 -32.14 -3.12 -0.02
C ARG A 149 -33.33 -2.67 -0.86
N PRO A 150 -34.59 -2.88 -0.42
CA PRO A 150 -35.76 -2.48 -1.20
C PRO A 150 -35.73 -0.97 -1.42
N ALA A 151 -35.89 -0.56 -2.67
CA ALA A 151 -36.00 0.85 -3.03
C ALA A 151 -37.13 1.48 -2.21
N ALA A 152 -36.83 2.56 -1.50
CA ALA A 152 -37.85 3.32 -0.78
C ALA A 152 -38.97 3.72 -1.76
N PRO A 153 -40.24 3.59 -1.37
CA PRO A 153 -41.36 3.88 -2.26
C PRO A 153 -41.32 5.36 -2.64
N ARG A 154 -41.16 5.63 -3.95
CA ARG A 154 -41.31 6.99 -4.48
C ARG A 154 -42.76 7.48 -4.24
N PRO A 155 -42.96 8.72 -3.77
CA PRO A 155 -44.31 9.25 -3.57
C PRO A 155 -45.04 9.37 -4.91
N LYS A 156 -46.26 8.82 -4.97
CA LYS A 156 -47.16 8.90 -6.13
C LYS A 156 -47.62 10.35 -6.32
N VAL A 157 -47.26 10.94 -7.46
CA VAL A 157 -47.87 12.18 -7.95
C VAL A 157 -49.35 11.91 -8.24
N LYS A 158 -50.25 12.71 -7.65
CA LYS A 158 -51.68 12.68 -7.93
C LYS A 158 -51.94 13.27 -9.31
N THR A 159 -52.51 12.47 -10.20
CA THR A 159 -53.16 12.91 -11.44
C THR A 159 -54.43 13.67 -11.07
N GLN A 160 -54.52 14.94 -11.48
CA GLN A 160 -55.80 15.64 -11.61
C GLN A 160 -56.25 15.53 -13.06
N THR A 161 -57.47 15.04 -13.21
CA THR A 161 -58.25 15.01 -14.44
C THR A 161 -59.02 16.32 -14.52
N GLU A 162 -58.91 17.07 -15.62
CA GLU A 162 -60.02 17.87 -16.14
C GLU A 162 -59.82 18.13 -17.64
N THR A 163 -60.94 18.06 -18.33
CA THR A 163 -61.15 17.96 -19.78
C THR A 163 -61.49 19.30 -20.45
N LYS A 164 -61.34 19.32 -21.78
CA LYS A 164 -61.87 20.24 -22.84
C LYS A 164 -60.93 21.41 -23.18
N ASP A 165 -60.68 21.78 -24.43
CA ASP A 165 -61.34 21.50 -25.70
C ASP A 165 -60.42 21.76 -26.92
N SER A 166 -60.78 21.12 -28.03
CA SER A 166 -60.67 21.51 -29.44
C SER A 166 -59.34 21.88 -30.13
N THR A 167 -58.89 20.93 -30.96
CA THR A 167 -58.69 21.05 -32.44
C THR A 167 -57.78 22.15 -33.02
N GLN A 168 -56.64 21.76 -33.64
CA GLN A 168 -56.46 21.78 -35.11
C GLN A 168 -55.05 21.35 -35.54
N LYS A 169 -55.00 21.01 -36.82
CA LYS A 169 -54.05 20.23 -37.62
C LYS A 169 -53.07 21.19 -38.32
N THR A 170 -51.93 20.64 -38.77
CA THR A 170 -51.08 20.99 -39.95
C THR A 170 -49.66 21.59 -39.77
N SER A 171 -48.73 20.86 -40.41
CA SER A 171 -47.63 21.29 -41.32
C SER A 171 -46.39 22.05 -40.80
N SER A 172 -45.26 21.32 -40.76
CA SER A 172 -44.08 21.47 -41.64
C SER A 172 -43.83 22.79 -42.39
N SER A 173 -42.69 23.46 -42.09
CA SER A 173 -41.67 24.04 -43.02
C SER A 173 -40.60 24.81 -42.20
N LYS A 174 -39.28 24.47 -42.19
CA LYS A 174 -38.17 25.04 -43.01
C LYS A 174 -38.49 26.45 -43.56
N GLU A 175 -37.68 27.51 -43.44
CA GLU A 175 -36.23 27.68 -43.61
C GLU A 175 -35.85 29.15 -43.24
N THR A 176 -34.56 29.40 -42.89
CA THR A 176 -33.74 30.66 -43.06
C THR A 176 -34.30 32.02 -42.58
N THR A 177 -33.61 32.86 -41.79
CA THR A 177 -32.35 33.58 -42.09
C THR A 177 -31.77 34.28 -40.83
N LYS A 178 -30.43 34.21 -40.66
CA LYS A 178 -29.55 35.17 -39.93
C LYS A 178 -29.16 36.31 -40.92
N PRO A 179 -28.39 37.38 -40.59
CA PRO A 179 -27.87 37.87 -39.29
C PRO A 179 -27.93 39.43 -39.10
N THR A 180 -27.81 39.92 -37.87
CA THR A 180 -27.20 41.25 -37.62
C THR A 180 -26.47 41.27 -36.27
N GLU A 181 -25.21 41.71 -36.30
CA GLU A 181 -24.25 42.07 -35.24
C GLU A 181 -23.65 43.43 -35.69
N PRO A 182 -22.82 44.18 -34.94
CA PRO A 182 -22.60 44.31 -33.48
C PRO A 182 -22.77 45.79 -33.02
N GLU A 183 -22.75 46.05 -31.72
CA GLU A 183 -22.24 47.33 -31.19
C GLU A 183 -21.35 47.08 -29.96
N VAL A 184 -20.19 47.70 -30.00
CA VAL A 184 -19.04 47.64 -29.09
C VAL A 184 -18.95 49.00 -28.39
N LEU A 185 -18.28 49.03 -27.22
CA LEU A 185 -17.38 50.07 -26.67
C LEU A 185 -17.62 50.19 -25.13
N GLU A 186 -16.69 49.76 -24.27
CA GLU A 186 -15.46 50.46 -23.81
C GLU A 186 -15.79 51.73 -22.99
N ALA A 187 -15.17 52.12 -21.87
CA ALA A 187 -14.04 51.67 -21.04
C ALA A 187 -14.00 52.54 -19.74
N SER A 188 -12.88 52.45 -18.99
CA SER A 188 -12.42 53.22 -17.81
C SER A 188 -12.80 52.65 -16.42
N GLU A 189 -11.94 52.18 -15.51
CA GLU A 189 -10.51 52.35 -15.13
C GLU A 189 -10.31 53.23 -13.87
N ASN A 190 -9.42 52.74 -12.98
CA ASN A 190 -8.71 53.34 -11.82
C ASN A 190 -9.37 53.31 -10.42
N GLN A 191 -8.82 52.51 -9.48
CA GLN A 191 -7.76 52.81 -8.45
C GLN A 191 -8.44 53.13 -7.09
N GLU A 192 -7.99 52.79 -5.87
CA GLU A 192 -6.68 52.44 -5.31
C GLU A 192 -6.84 51.93 -3.83
N VAL A 193 -5.84 51.14 -3.36
CA VAL A 193 -5.29 50.89 -1.99
C VAL A 193 -6.15 50.79 -0.69
N ILE A 194 -5.82 49.81 0.17
CA ILE A 194 -5.09 49.98 1.46
C ILE A 194 -4.72 48.61 2.08
N ALA A 195 -3.54 48.60 2.71
CA ALA A 195 -2.75 47.51 3.27
C ALA A 195 -3.32 46.77 4.49
N GLN A 196 -2.79 45.56 4.75
CA GLN A 196 -2.29 45.13 6.07
C GLN A 196 -1.38 43.89 5.95
N THR A 197 -0.11 44.08 6.28
CA THR A 197 0.90 43.07 6.57
C THR A 197 1.12 42.99 8.09
N SER A 198 1.38 41.80 8.63
CA SER A 198 2.28 41.64 9.80
C SER A 198 3.04 40.30 9.70
N PRO A 199 4.28 40.23 10.24
CA PRO A 199 5.35 39.38 9.71
C PRO A 199 5.70 38.19 10.62
N ILE A 200 6.32 37.16 10.03
CA ILE A 200 7.07 36.11 10.77
C ILE A 200 8.50 36.07 10.26
N ALA A 201 9.38 35.90 11.24
CA ALA A 201 10.80 36.18 11.30
C ALA A 201 11.71 35.52 10.25
N GLU A 202 12.75 36.29 9.99
CA GLU A 202 14.02 36.09 9.33
C GLU A 202 14.98 35.18 10.14
N SER A 203 15.75 34.33 9.47
CA SER A 203 17.22 34.32 9.59
C SER A 203 17.85 33.25 8.68
N THR A 204 18.89 33.69 7.98
CA THR A 204 19.73 32.93 7.07
C THR A 204 21.16 32.97 7.62
N GLN A 205 21.91 31.87 7.40
CA GLN A 205 23.38 31.77 7.30
C GLN A 205 24.29 31.74 8.57
N ALA A 206 25.23 30.78 8.49
CA ALA A 206 26.41 30.54 9.33
C ALA A 206 27.57 31.52 9.02
N PRO A 207 28.64 31.65 9.84
CA PRO A 207 29.79 30.69 9.80
C PRO A 207 30.62 30.51 11.11
N ILE A 208 31.37 29.38 11.13
CA ILE A 208 32.77 29.13 11.56
C ILE A 208 33.38 29.98 12.71
N ASP A 209 33.83 29.35 13.81
CA ASP A 209 35.17 29.56 14.38
C ASP A 209 35.58 28.49 15.42
N ALA A 210 36.87 28.14 15.43
CA ALA A 210 37.54 27.24 16.38
C ALA A 210 37.82 27.95 17.73
N PRO A 211 38.21 27.22 18.79
CA PRO A 211 39.65 27.14 19.06
C PRO A 211 40.17 25.82 19.68
N THR A 212 41.48 25.68 19.51
CA THR A 212 42.43 24.68 20.03
C THR A 212 43.02 25.15 21.39
N VAL A 213 43.54 24.19 22.18
CA VAL A 213 44.52 24.26 23.30
C VAL A 213 44.12 25.07 24.56
N GLU A 214 44.41 24.67 25.80
CA GLU A 214 45.56 23.99 26.39
C GLU A 214 45.26 23.65 27.88
N GLY A 215 46.02 22.73 28.50
CA GLY A 215 46.17 22.64 29.97
C GLY A 215 45.63 21.37 30.64
N THR A 216 46.33 20.23 30.54
CA THR A 216 47.21 19.65 31.60
C THR A 216 46.50 19.24 32.90
N ASN A 217 46.46 17.93 33.15
CA ASN A 217 47.12 17.31 34.31
C ASN A 217 47.00 15.77 34.23
N ASP A 218 48.14 15.14 33.97
CA ASP A 218 48.42 13.76 34.33
C ASP A 218 48.39 13.62 35.86
N ILE A 219 47.83 12.52 36.37
CA ILE A 219 48.40 11.71 37.46
C ILE A 219 47.86 10.30 37.32
N ALA A 220 48.80 9.36 37.35
CA ALA A 220 48.67 7.94 37.12
C ALA A 220 48.10 7.16 38.32
N SER A 221 47.76 5.90 38.03
CA SER A 221 48.01 4.73 38.89
C SER A 221 47.14 4.53 40.13
N SER A 222 46.17 3.61 40.04
CA SER A 222 46.02 2.54 41.04
C SER A 222 45.30 1.35 40.41
N GLN A 223 45.99 0.22 40.34
CA GLN A 223 45.42 -1.10 40.13
C GLN A 223 44.65 -1.51 41.40
N GLU A 224 43.52 -2.19 41.26
CA GLU A 224 43.17 -3.23 42.22
C GLU A 224 42.37 -4.33 41.53
N GLU A 225 43.04 -5.48 41.50
CA GLU A 225 42.68 -6.79 41.04
C GLU A 225 41.90 -7.46 42.19
N THR A 226 40.74 -8.07 41.93
CA THR A 226 40.17 -9.06 42.86
C THR A 226 39.61 -10.26 42.11
N PRO A 227 39.73 -11.46 42.68
CA PRO A 227 40.11 -12.66 41.95
C PRO A 227 38.98 -13.67 41.75
N ASP A 228 39.19 -14.56 40.77
CA ASP A 228 38.45 -15.81 40.54
C ASP A 228 38.45 -16.70 41.80
N LEU A 229 37.28 -17.28 42.10
CA LEU A 229 37.11 -18.42 43.00
C LEU A 229 36.82 -19.69 42.16
N PRO A 230 37.61 -20.76 42.27
CA PRO A 230 37.31 -22.05 41.65
C PRO A 230 36.80 -23.09 42.66
N ILE A 231 36.23 -24.19 42.09
CA ILE A 231 35.90 -25.51 42.70
C ILE A 231 34.46 -25.53 43.30
N GLU A 232 33.53 -26.39 42.85
CA GLU A 232 33.51 -27.84 43.08
C GLU A 232 32.87 -28.66 41.94
N ASN A 233 33.47 -29.83 41.71
CA ASN A 233 33.03 -30.90 40.83
C ASN A 233 31.71 -31.51 41.32
N ILE A 234 30.75 -31.66 40.41
CA ILE A 234 29.62 -32.58 40.56
C ILE A 234 29.78 -33.64 39.47
N ASP A 235 30.53 -34.68 39.81
CA ASP A 235 30.34 -35.99 39.21
C ASP A 235 29.14 -36.63 39.92
N GLU A 236 28.05 -36.92 39.20
CA GLU A 236 27.17 -38.06 39.49
C GLU A 236 26.09 -38.25 38.38
N GLU A 237 26.36 -39.28 37.58
CA GLU A 237 25.42 -40.25 36.99
C GLU A 237 24.36 -39.81 35.95
N GLU A 238 24.68 -40.12 34.69
CA GLU A 238 23.72 -40.33 33.61
C GLU A 238 22.78 -41.52 33.91
N PRO A 239 21.45 -41.38 33.80
CA PRO A 239 20.56 -42.53 33.82
C PRO A 239 20.57 -43.23 32.44
N GLN A 240 21.15 -44.43 32.42
CA GLN A 240 21.13 -45.37 31.31
C GLN A 240 19.72 -45.62 30.78
N ILE A 241 19.47 -45.22 29.53
CA ILE A 241 18.27 -45.60 28.77
C ILE A 241 18.39 -47.08 28.42
N LYS A 242 17.73 -47.94 29.19
CA LYS A 242 17.55 -49.36 28.85
C LYS A 242 16.71 -49.49 27.58
N ILE A 243 17.39 -49.81 26.48
CA ILE A 243 16.80 -50.33 25.25
C ILE A 243 16.10 -51.65 25.59
N LYS A 244 14.76 -51.65 25.60
CA LYS A 244 13.99 -52.90 25.56
C LYS A 244 14.16 -53.50 24.17
N LYS A 245 14.91 -54.61 24.09
CA LYS A 245 14.80 -55.59 23.01
C LYS A 245 13.34 -56.03 22.90
N ILE A 246 12.79 -55.90 21.70
CA ILE A 246 11.56 -56.54 21.26
C ILE A 246 12.04 -57.71 20.42
N ASP A 247 11.99 -58.92 21.00
CA ASP A 247 12.12 -60.19 20.28
C ASP A 247 10.93 -61.06 20.73
N GLU A 248 9.86 -61.05 19.93
CA GLU A 248 8.90 -62.14 19.68
C GLU A 248 8.01 -61.76 18.48
#